data_AF-A0A5E7ZJE6-F1
#
_entry.id   AF-A0A5E7ZJE6-F1
#
_cell.length_a   1.000
_cell.length_b   1.000
_cell.length_c   1.000
_cell.angle_alpha   90.00
_cell.angle_beta   90.00
_cell.angle_gamma   90.00
#
_symmetry.space_group_name_H-M   'P 1'
#
loop_
_entity.id
_entity.type
_entity.pdbx_description
1 polymer ?
#
loop_
_entity_poly.entity_id
_entity_poly.type
_entity_poly.pdbx_seq_one_letter_code
_entity_poly.pdbx_strand_id
1 'polypeptide(L)'
;MANPTTKNLTFGSVLFSLEGLRKIFVELSDIVREQGELEISQLAKNEDQSEEEFKTLKDDFRENAFRLLATVNFEDGTSIHTSDPGVLHLAPSGPLIQSVYLSNITPFKHRLGVEPEHRFELYIDLRQPALFDASEIVSSPTPNFTNLSISGSRSGWRSGIEEIVRKHIIKHRPVRSFLHSGFIYDLFLMVFGLPLAFYFCWLSSGWITTTFSATNNVVISAVYVYVAFCAIWFYRFLFSYSKWAFPLVEITDQATRPAKHRKIWWAIIITLAAKLFWDLTDPYISLTRLWTLF
;
A
#
# COMPACT_ATOMS: atom_id res chain seq x y z
N MET A 1 -33.11 4.05 22.14
CA MET A 1 -31.64 4.01 21.97
C MET A 1 -31.34 4.51 20.56
N ALA A 2 -30.30 5.34 20.38
CA ALA A 2 -29.90 5.76 19.05
C ALA A 2 -29.30 4.56 18.30
N ASN A 3 -29.68 4.35 17.04
CA ASN A 3 -29.10 3.29 16.24
C ASN A 3 -27.59 3.51 16.07
N PRO A 4 -26.74 2.47 16.22
CA PRO A 4 -25.31 2.62 16.04
C PRO A 4 -25.02 3.08 14.61
N THR A 5 -24.13 4.06 14.48
CA THR A 5 -23.70 4.57 13.16
C THR A 5 -22.34 3.99 12.82
N THR A 6 -22.17 3.50 11.60
CA THR A 6 -20.88 3.02 11.09
C THR A 6 -20.18 4.12 10.29
N LYS A 7 -18.92 4.39 10.63
CA LYS A 7 -18.03 5.31 9.92
C LYS A 7 -16.91 4.49 9.26
N ASN A 8 -16.80 4.62 7.94
CA ASN A 8 -15.73 4.00 7.16
C ASN A 8 -14.73 5.07 6.73
N LEU A 9 -13.45 4.82 6.99
CA LEU A 9 -12.33 5.69 6.64
C LEU A 9 -11.38 4.89 5.74
N THR A 10 -11.15 5.40 4.54
CA THR A 10 -10.14 4.86 3.63
C THR A 10 -8.89 5.72 3.72
N PHE A 11 -7.72 5.08 3.74
CA PHE A 11 -6.46 5.79 3.72
C PHE A 11 -5.92 5.83 2.28
N GLY A 12 -5.38 6.98 1.86
CA GLY A 12 -4.62 7.09 0.62
C GLY A 12 -3.23 6.47 0.77
N SER A 13 -2.21 7.06 0.15
CA SER A 13 -0.83 6.68 0.46
C SER A 13 -0.39 7.21 1.82
N VAL A 14 -0.05 6.28 2.72
CA VAL A 14 0.32 6.56 4.12
C VAL A 14 1.58 5.80 4.51
N LEU A 15 2.28 6.32 5.51
CA LEU A 15 3.50 5.74 6.05
C LEU A 15 3.32 5.49 7.55
N PHE A 16 3.62 4.27 7.98
CA PHE A 16 3.63 3.86 9.39
C PHE A 16 5.05 3.53 9.84
N SER A 17 5.27 3.54 11.16
CA SER A 17 6.39 2.83 11.80
C SER A 17 5.85 1.66 12.60
N LEU A 18 6.68 0.64 12.84
CA LEU A 18 6.37 -0.45 13.75
C LEU A 18 6.06 0.08 15.16
N GLU A 19 6.83 1.07 15.63
CA GLU A 19 6.55 1.71 16.91
C GLU A 19 5.19 2.40 16.92
N GLY A 20 4.82 3.10 15.83
CA GLY A 20 3.51 3.71 15.68
C GLY A 20 2.38 2.67 15.69
N LEU A 21 2.55 1.54 15.00
CA LEU A 21 1.58 0.44 15.02
C LEU A 21 1.41 -0.16 16.42
N ARG A 22 2.50 -0.30 17.19
CA ARG A 22 2.42 -0.75 18.59
C ARG A 22 1.67 0.25 19.46
N LYS A 23 1.94 1.54 19.29
CA LYS A 23 1.21 2.59 20.02
C LYS A 23 -0.27 2.60 19.66
N ILE A 24 -0.61 2.43 18.37
CA ILE A 24 -2.01 2.23 17.93
C ILE A 24 -2.61 1.05 18.68
N PHE A 25 -1.95 -0.11 18.70
CA PHE A 25 -2.45 -1.28 19.42
C PHE A 25 -2.71 -0.95 20.89
N VAL A 26 -1.71 -0.45 21.62
CA VAL A 26 -1.84 -0.13 23.06
C VAL A 26 -2.97 0.86 23.31
N GLU A 27 -3.00 1.99 22.60
CA GLU A 27 -4.02 3.03 22.79
C GLU A 27 -5.43 2.51 22.43
N LEU A 28 -5.57 1.69 21.38
CA LEU A 28 -6.85 1.06 21.03
C LEU A 28 -7.29 0.02 22.06
N SER A 29 -6.36 -0.79 22.58
CA SER A 29 -6.64 -1.72 23.69
C SER A 29 -7.15 -0.98 24.93
N ASP A 30 -6.56 0.16 25.24
CA ASP A 30 -7.00 1.00 26.36
C ASP A 30 -8.43 1.54 26.15
N ILE A 31 -8.75 2.02 24.95
CA ILE A 31 -10.12 2.45 24.61
C ILE A 31 -11.12 1.28 24.72
N VAL A 32 -10.75 0.08 24.25
CA VAL A 32 -11.62 -1.12 24.36
C VAL A 32 -11.87 -1.47 25.81
N ARG A 33 -10.84 -1.41 26.65
CA ARG A 33 -10.94 -1.68 28.09
C ARG A 33 -11.80 -0.63 28.81
N GLU A 34 -11.63 0.65 28.49
CA GLU A 34 -12.48 1.73 29.02
C GLU A 34 -13.95 1.50 28.66
N GLN A 35 -14.23 1.17 27.40
CA GLN A 35 -15.58 0.84 26.95
C GLN A 35 -16.12 -0.41 27.67
N GLY A 36 -15.27 -1.42 27.89
CA GLY A 36 -15.61 -2.61 28.65
C GLY A 36 -16.03 -2.31 30.08
N GLU A 37 -15.29 -1.46 30.80
CA GLU A 37 -15.67 -1.06 32.17
C GLU A 37 -17.02 -0.33 32.20
N LEU A 38 -17.33 0.50 31.21
CA LEU A 38 -18.63 1.16 31.10
C LEU A 38 -19.76 0.14 30.92
N GLU A 39 -19.60 -0.83 30.03
CA GLU A 39 -20.62 -1.86 29.78
C GLU A 39 -20.76 -2.80 30.99
N ILE A 40 -19.65 -3.20 31.61
CA ILE A 40 -19.63 -4.05 32.82
C ILE A 40 -20.28 -3.36 34.01
N SER A 41 -20.12 -2.03 34.14
CA SER A 41 -20.76 -1.26 35.21
C SER A 41 -22.28 -1.22 35.10
N GLN A 42 -22.82 -1.40 33.89
CA GLN A 42 -24.26 -1.43 33.60
C GLN A 42 -24.88 -2.82 33.76
N LEU A 43 -24.07 -3.86 33.93
CA LEU A 43 -24.59 -5.21 34.17
C LEU A 43 -25.34 -5.26 35.51
N ALA A 44 -26.54 -5.80 35.46
CA ALA A 44 -27.33 -6.13 36.63
C ALA A 44 -27.09 -7.60 37.02
N LYS A 45 -27.00 -7.85 38.32
CA LYS A 45 -26.93 -9.21 38.86
C LYS A 45 -28.30 -9.88 38.71
N ASN A 46 -28.33 -11.14 38.28
CA ASN A 46 -29.56 -11.92 38.25
C ASN A 46 -29.98 -12.33 39.67
N GLU A 47 -31.28 -12.52 39.90
CA GLU A 47 -31.81 -12.86 41.24
C GLU A 47 -31.22 -14.16 41.80
N ASP A 48 -30.93 -15.13 40.92
CA ASP A 48 -30.39 -16.45 41.29
C ASP A 48 -28.85 -16.49 41.42
N GLN A 49 -28.16 -15.38 41.10
CA GLN A 49 -26.70 -15.35 41.04
C GLN A 49 -26.09 -14.85 42.36
N SER A 50 -25.13 -15.58 42.90
CA SER A 50 -24.34 -15.14 44.05
C SER A 50 -23.46 -13.92 43.72
N GLU A 51 -23.01 -13.18 44.74
CA GLU A 51 -22.14 -12.02 44.54
C GLU A 51 -20.77 -12.44 43.97
N GLU A 52 -20.28 -13.58 44.42
CA GLU A 52 -19.03 -14.20 43.98
C GLU A 52 -19.10 -14.60 42.50
N GLU A 53 -20.17 -15.28 42.08
CA GLU A 53 -20.38 -15.64 40.68
C GLU A 53 -20.51 -14.41 39.79
N PHE A 54 -21.19 -13.37 40.26
CA PHE A 54 -21.34 -12.13 39.51
C PHE A 54 -20.00 -11.40 39.34
N LYS A 55 -19.18 -11.38 40.40
CA LYS A 55 -17.82 -10.83 40.34
C LYS A 55 -16.96 -11.62 39.35
N THR A 56 -16.98 -12.96 39.43
CA THR A 56 -16.24 -13.82 38.48
C THR A 56 -16.69 -13.61 37.04
N LEU A 57 -17.99 -13.42 36.78
CA LEU A 57 -18.50 -13.10 35.45
C LEU A 57 -17.95 -11.76 34.94
N LYS A 58 -17.93 -10.73 35.79
CA LYS A 58 -17.37 -9.41 35.43
C LYS A 58 -15.88 -9.52 35.10
N ASP A 59 -15.11 -10.24 35.93
CA ASP A 59 -13.68 -10.42 35.71
C ASP A 59 -13.39 -11.21 34.43
N ASP A 60 -14.18 -12.24 34.13
CA ASP A 60 -14.11 -12.98 32.87
C ASP A 60 -14.41 -12.08 31.65
N PHE A 61 -15.38 -11.18 31.74
CA PHE A 61 -15.66 -10.23 30.65
C PHE A 61 -14.50 -9.27 30.42
N ARG A 62 -13.88 -8.76 31.49
CA ARG A 62 -12.69 -7.89 31.39
C ARG A 62 -11.55 -8.58 30.67
N GLU A 63 -11.27 -9.82 31.04
CA GLU A 63 -10.09 -10.55 30.54
C GLU A 63 -10.30 -11.13 29.14
N ASN A 64 -11.51 -11.59 28.82
CA ASN A 64 -11.76 -12.42 27.63
C ASN A 64 -12.63 -11.76 26.56
N ALA A 65 -13.59 -10.91 26.94
CA ALA A 65 -14.50 -10.27 25.98
C ALA A 65 -13.97 -8.91 25.51
N PHE A 66 -13.59 -8.03 26.43
CA PHE A 66 -13.16 -6.65 26.12
C PHE A 66 -11.65 -6.54 25.90
N ARG A 67 -11.15 -7.31 24.94
CA ARG A 67 -9.74 -7.25 24.51
C ARG A 67 -9.61 -7.01 23.02
N LEU A 68 -8.48 -6.45 22.63
CA LEU A 68 -8.11 -6.31 21.23
C LEU A 68 -7.40 -7.58 20.75
N LEU A 69 -7.73 -8.02 19.53
CA LEU A 69 -7.00 -9.06 18.84
C LEU A 69 -6.31 -8.45 17.62
N ALA A 70 -5.00 -8.68 17.52
CA ALA A 70 -4.21 -8.40 16.33
C ALA A 70 -3.96 -9.68 15.55
N THR A 71 -4.11 -9.60 14.23
CA THR A 71 -3.68 -10.63 13.28
C THR A 71 -2.65 -10.00 12.34
N VAL A 72 -1.45 -10.57 12.34
CA VAL A 72 -0.33 -10.13 11.51
C VAL A 72 -0.04 -11.23 10.51
N ASN A 73 -0.19 -10.92 9.22
CA ASN A 73 0.11 -11.85 8.13
C ASN A 73 1.45 -11.49 7.52
N PHE A 74 2.25 -12.50 7.20
CA PHE A 74 3.59 -12.35 6.64
C PHE A 74 3.66 -12.85 5.20
N GLU A 75 4.66 -12.40 4.45
CA GLU A 75 4.87 -12.78 3.04
C GLU A 75 5.10 -14.28 2.81
N ASP A 76 5.57 -15.02 3.83
CA ASP A 76 5.78 -16.48 3.77
C ASP A 76 4.49 -17.29 4.00
N GLY A 77 3.35 -16.61 4.17
CA GLY A 77 2.05 -17.23 4.44
C GLY A 77 1.80 -17.56 5.90
N THR A 78 2.77 -17.27 6.80
CA THR A 78 2.54 -17.43 8.24
C THR A 78 1.66 -16.30 8.79
N SER A 79 1.00 -16.57 9.91
CA SER A 79 0.13 -15.61 10.59
C SER A 79 0.32 -15.70 12.10
N ILE A 80 0.30 -14.56 12.76
CA ILE A 80 0.34 -14.48 14.23
C ILE A 80 -0.93 -13.80 14.72
N HIS A 81 -1.62 -14.46 15.64
CA HIS A 81 -2.80 -13.93 16.33
C HIS A 81 -2.44 -13.66 17.78
N THR A 82 -2.60 -12.41 18.24
CA THR A 82 -2.13 -12.02 19.57
C THR A 82 -2.92 -10.84 20.14
N SER A 83 -3.06 -10.82 21.47
CA SER A 83 -3.51 -9.64 22.22
C SER A 83 -2.33 -8.86 22.84
N ASP A 84 -1.10 -9.36 22.69
CA ASP A 84 0.11 -8.69 23.16
C ASP A 84 0.68 -7.75 22.07
N PRO A 85 0.71 -6.42 22.32
CA PRO A 85 1.29 -5.44 21.41
C PRO A 85 2.80 -5.60 21.23
N GLY A 86 3.49 -6.28 22.16
CA GLY A 86 4.91 -6.58 22.06
C GLY A 86 5.25 -7.37 20.80
N VAL A 87 4.37 -8.25 20.32
CA VAL A 87 4.65 -9.21 19.23
C VAL A 87 4.95 -8.57 17.88
N LEU A 88 4.68 -7.27 17.68
CA LEU A 88 5.02 -6.53 16.46
C LEU A 88 6.53 -6.24 16.34
N HIS A 89 7.41 -7.21 16.57
CA HIS A 89 8.85 -7.12 16.30
C HIS A 89 9.21 -7.82 14.99
N LEU A 90 9.90 -7.10 14.10
CA LEU A 90 10.56 -7.72 12.96
C LEU A 90 11.97 -8.14 13.38
N ALA A 91 12.26 -9.45 13.30
CA ALA A 91 13.64 -9.89 13.29
C ALA A 91 14.34 -9.31 12.05
N PRO A 92 15.62 -8.90 12.11
CA PRO A 92 16.34 -8.35 10.95
C PRO A 92 16.32 -9.22 9.69
N SER A 93 16.19 -10.54 9.86
CA SER A 93 16.09 -11.55 8.79
C SER A 93 14.73 -12.26 8.74
N GLY A 94 13.72 -11.75 9.46
CA GLY A 94 12.38 -12.32 9.48
C GLY A 94 11.59 -12.06 8.20
N PRO A 95 10.46 -12.77 8.00
CA PRO A 95 9.57 -12.50 6.88
C PRO A 95 8.96 -11.09 7.00
N LEU A 96 8.64 -10.51 5.85
CA LEU A 96 8.07 -9.17 5.74
C LEU A 96 6.59 -9.19 6.14
N ILE A 97 6.11 -8.15 6.83
CA ILE A 97 4.68 -8.03 7.16
C ILE A 97 3.92 -7.65 5.88
N GLN A 98 2.90 -8.44 5.58
CA GLN A 98 2.03 -8.26 4.43
C GLN A 98 0.75 -7.50 4.80
N SER A 99 0.18 -7.77 5.97
CA SER A 99 -0.97 -7.02 6.48
C SER A 99 -1.08 -7.09 8.00
N VAL A 100 -1.69 -6.07 8.60
CA VAL A 100 -2.05 -6.04 10.01
C VAL A 100 -3.54 -5.79 10.14
N TYR A 101 -4.24 -6.65 10.87
CA TYR A 101 -5.67 -6.51 11.19
C TYR A 101 -5.85 -6.40 12.70
N LEU A 102 -6.47 -5.32 13.18
CA LEU A 102 -6.80 -5.10 14.59
C LEU A 102 -8.31 -5.01 14.74
N SER A 103 -8.89 -5.78 15.67
CA SER A 103 -10.34 -5.76 15.93
C SER A 103 -10.69 -6.22 17.34
N ASN A 104 -11.69 -5.57 17.95
CA ASN A 104 -12.30 -6.01 19.21
C ASN A 104 -13.51 -6.95 18.99
N ILE A 105 -13.88 -7.25 17.75
CA ILE A 105 -15.06 -8.06 17.42
C ILE A 105 -14.81 -9.52 17.78
N THR A 106 -13.69 -10.09 17.35
CA THR A 106 -13.43 -11.53 17.46
C THR A 106 -13.46 -12.04 18.91
N PRO A 107 -12.76 -11.41 19.88
CA PRO A 107 -12.79 -11.86 21.26
C PRO A 107 -14.19 -11.78 21.89
N PHE A 108 -14.88 -10.65 21.67
CA PHE A 108 -16.23 -10.43 22.19
C PHE A 108 -17.24 -11.43 21.61
N LYS A 109 -17.24 -11.62 20.28
CA LYS A 109 -18.12 -12.55 19.57
C LYS A 109 -17.84 -14.00 19.94
N HIS A 110 -16.58 -14.38 20.11
CA HIS A 110 -16.22 -15.71 20.59
C HIS A 110 -16.79 -15.97 21.99
N ARG A 111 -16.79 -14.96 22.88
CA ARG A 111 -17.24 -15.13 24.26
C ARG A 111 -18.77 -15.07 24.42
N LEU A 112 -19.45 -14.20 23.67
CA LEU A 112 -20.87 -13.88 23.85
C LEU A 112 -21.77 -14.31 22.69
N GLY A 113 -21.21 -14.78 21.57
CA GLY A 113 -21.97 -15.19 20.38
C GLY A 113 -22.59 -14.04 19.58
N VAL A 114 -22.41 -12.79 20.02
CA VAL A 114 -22.95 -11.58 19.38
C VAL A 114 -21.83 -10.57 19.15
N GLU A 115 -22.02 -9.64 18.22
CA GLU A 115 -21.05 -8.56 17.97
C GLU A 115 -21.24 -7.41 18.95
N PRO A 116 -20.16 -6.73 19.39
CA PRO A 116 -20.31 -5.59 20.27
C PRO A 116 -20.96 -4.40 19.56
N GLU A 117 -21.75 -3.62 20.29
CA GLU A 117 -22.35 -2.38 19.77
C GLU A 117 -21.23 -1.40 19.36
N HIS A 118 -20.24 -1.25 20.24
CA HIS A 118 -19.03 -0.46 20.05
C HIS A 118 -17.92 -1.36 19.49
N ARG A 119 -17.75 -1.32 18.17
CA ARG A 119 -16.77 -2.14 17.47
C ARG A 119 -15.93 -1.35 16.49
N PHE A 120 -14.74 -1.85 16.21
CA PHE A 120 -13.92 -1.33 15.12
C PHE A 120 -13.11 -2.43 14.45
N GLU A 121 -12.69 -2.14 13.23
CA GLU A 121 -11.77 -2.94 12.45
C GLU A 121 -10.77 -2.01 11.79
N LEU A 122 -9.49 -2.19 12.07
CA LEU A 122 -8.40 -1.53 11.36
C LEU A 122 -7.67 -2.58 10.53
N TYR A 123 -7.76 -2.47 9.21
CA TYR A 123 -6.97 -3.28 8.30
C TYR A 123 -5.91 -2.40 7.64
N ILE A 124 -4.66 -2.82 7.72
CA ILE A 124 -3.50 -2.18 7.11
C ILE A 124 -2.93 -3.15 6.09
N ASP A 125 -3.09 -2.82 4.82
CA ASP A 125 -2.61 -3.63 3.72
C ASP A 125 -1.26 -3.10 3.20
N LEU A 126 -0.22 -3.90 3.35
CA LEU A 126 1.15 -3.58 2.93
C LEU A 126 1.54 -4.33 1.67
N ARG A 127 0.61 -5.04 1.04
CA ARG A 127 0.85 -5.78 -0.20
C ARG A 127 1.29 -4.83 -1.31
N GLN A 128 2.26 -5.31 -2.07
CA GLN A 128 2.69 -4.66 -3.29
C GLN A 128 1.95 -5.27 -4.47
N PRO A 129 1.62 -4.48 -5.51
CA PRO A 129 1.04 -5.02 -6.73
C PRO A 129 2.00 -6.03 -7.37
N ALA A 130 1.50 -7.04 -8.07
CA ALA A 130 2.37 -8.04 -8.69
C ALA A 130 3.30 -7.39 -9.74
N LEU A 131 4.58 -7.75 -9.72
CA LEU A 131 5.48 -7.40 -10.81
C LEU A 131 5.15 -8.26 -12.03
N PHE A 132 5.02 -7.61 -13.19
CA PHE A 132 4.87 -8.29 -14.49
C PHE A 132 3.57 -9.08 -14.67
N ASP A 133 2.47 -8.67 -14.04
CA ASP A 133 1.16 -9.24 -14.37
C ASP A 133 0.64 -8.66 -15.70
N ALA A 134 0.63 -9.48 -16.74
CA ALA A 134 0.09 -9.12 -18.05
C ALA A 134 -1.45 -9.07 -18.05
N SER A 135 -2.11 -9.74 -17.11
CA SER A 135 -3.57 -9.79 -16.98
C SER A 135 -4.14 -8.54 -16.31
N GLU A 136 -3.35 -7.85 -15.49
CA GLU A 136 -3.78 -6.60 -14.86
C GLU A 136 -3.93 -5.45 -15.88
N ILE A 137 -5.05 -4.75 -15.78
CA ILE A 137 -5.29 -3.50 -16.51
C ILE A 137 -4.49 -2.40 -15.81
N VAL A 138 -3.32 -2.04 -16.34
CA VAL A 138 -2.36 -1.11 -15.71
C VAL A 138 -2.92 0.30 -15.49
N SER A 139 -3.91 0.71 -16.30
CA SER A 139 -4.65 1.97 -16.14
C SER A 139 -5.63 1.99 -14.98
N SER A 140 -5.96 0.82 -14.41
CA SER A 140 -6.79 0.74 -13.22
C SER A 140 -6.05 1.29 -12.00
N PRO A 141 -6.79 1.90 -11.05
CA PRO A 141 -6.21 2.29 -9.77
C PRO A 141 -5.67 1.05 -9.06
N THR A 142 -4.52 1.17 -8.40
CA THR A 142 -3.99 0.07 -7.57
C THR A 142 -4.92 -0.13 -6.38
N PRO A 143 -5.41 -1.37 -6.12
CA PRO A 143 -6.25 -1.64 -4.98
C PRO A 143 -5.55 -1.23 -3.68
N ASN A 144 -6.27 -0.51 -2.81
CA ASN A 144 -5.84 -0.24 -1.45
C ASN A 144 -6.93 -0.69 -0.50
N PHE A 145 -6.65 -1.78 0.20
CA PHE A 145 -7.59 -2.33 1.16
C PHE A 145 -7.43 -1.73 2.56
N THR A 146 -6.44 -0.84 2.77
CA THR A 146 -6.24 -0.21 4.08
C THR A 146 -7.44 0.67 4.45
N ASN A 147 -8.17 0.24 5.47
CA ASN A 147 -9.39 0.89 5.93
C ASN A 147 -9.54 0.81 7.45
N LEU A 148 -10.30 1.75 7.99
CA LEU A 148 -10.76 1.78 9.36
C LEU A 148 -12.28 1.86 9.36
N SER A 149 -12.93 0.81 9.88
CA SER A 149 -14.38 0.75 10.11
C SER A 149 -14.63 0.93 11.60
N ILE A 150 -15.49 1.87 11.98
CA ILE A 150 -15.83 2.14 13.38
C ILE A 150 -17.34 2.19 13.50
N SER A 151 -17.90 1.41 14.42
CA SER A 151 -19.33 1.38 14.72
C SER A 151 -19.55 1.63 16.21
N GLY A 152 -20.59 2.38 16.53
CA GLY A 152 -21.00 2.65 17.91
C GLY A 152 -21.98 3.81 17.99
N SER A 153 -22.76 3.86 19.06
CA SER A 153 -23.69 4.96 19.34
C SER A 153 -22.98 6.17 19.95
N ARG A 154 -21.90 5.95 20.72
CA ARG A 154 -21.11 7.01 21.38
C ARG A 154 -20.20 7.75 20.39
N SER A 155 -20.29 9.09 20.36
CA SER A 155 -19.40 9.92 19.52
C SER A 155 -17.95 9.87 19.99
N GLY A 156 -17.71 9.90 21.31
CA GLY A 156 -16.38 9.80 21.90
C GLY A 156 -15.61 8.54 21.49
N TRP A 157 -16.30 7.39 21.43
CA TRP A 157 -15.73 6.13 20.92
C TRP A 157 -15.22 6.27 19.48
N ARG A 158 -16.07 6.81 18.59
CA ARG A 158 -15.73 6.96 17.17
C ARG A 158 -14.59 7.94 16.95
N SER A 159 -14.65 9.10 17.60
CA SER A 159 -13.61 10.13 17.47
C SER A 159 -12.28 9.67 18.08
N GLY A 160 -12.31 9.01 19.25
CA GLY A 160 -11.09 8.53 19.92
C GLY A 160 -10.32 7.50 19.09
N ILE A 161 -11.02 6.52 18.52
CA ILE A 161 -10.39 5.51 17.65
C ILE A 161 -9.82 6.14 16.39
N GLU A 162 -10.56 7.04 15.74
CA GLU A 162 -10.05 7.75 14.56
C GLU A 162 -8.81 8.59 14.88
N GLU A 163 -8.84 9.33 15.99
CA GLU A 163 -7.73 10.19 16.42
C GLU A 163 -6.47 9.36 16.70
N ILE A 164 -6.58 8.24 17.43
CA ILE A 164 -5.47 7.33 17.70
C ILE A 164 -4.82 6.87 16.39
N VAL A 165 -5.63 6.36 15.44
CA VAL A 165 -5.08 5.85 14.18
C VAL A 165 -4.42 6.96 13.37
N ARG A 166 -5.05 8.15 13.28
CA ARG A 166 -4.49 9.29 12.53
C ARG A 166 -3.21 9.83 13.14
N LYS A 167 -3.14 9.92 14.46
CA LYS A 167 -1.98 10.44 15.21
C LYS A 167 -0.70 9.66 14.92
N HIS A 168 -0.80 8.37 14.65
CA HIS A 168 0.35 7.48 14.38
C HIS A 168 0.64 7.27 12.88
N ILE A 169 -0.03 8.01 11.99
CA ILE A 169 0.37 8.10 10.57
C ILE A 169 1.51 9.11 10.48
N ILE A 170 2.71 8.65 10.09
CA ILE A 170 3.91 9.50 10.01
C ILE A 170 3.74 10.56 8.91
N LYS A 171 3.26 10.15 7.75
CA LYS A 171 3.18 11.03 6.58
C LYS A 171 2.14 10.55 5.57
N HIS A 172 1.36 11.51 5.07
CA HIS A 172 0.59 11.35 3.84
C HIS A 172 1.45 11.65 2.61
N ARG A 173 1.37 10.81 1.57
CA ARG A 173 2.19 10.92 0.36
C ARG A 173 1.33 11.11 -0.89
N PRO A 174 0.78 12.32 -1.13
CA PRO A 174 -0.20 12.56 -2.20
C PRO A 174 0.33 12.23 -3.60
N VAL A 175 1.62 12.47 -3.86
CA VAL A 175 2.25 12.15 -5.16
C VAL A 175 2.22 10.64 -5.45
N ARG A 176 2.33 9.79 -4.42
CA ARG A 176 2.19 8.34 -4.60
C ARG A 176 0.75 7.96 -4.87
N SER A 177 -0.20 8.52 -4.12
CA SER A 177 -1.62 8.31 -4.40
C SER A 177 -1.97 8.66 -5.85
N PHE A 178 -1.38 9.73 -6.39
CA PHE A 178 -1.51 10.10 -7.80
C PHE A 178 -0.95 9.03 -8.74
N LEU A 179 0.28 8.53 -8.54
CA LEU A 179 0.84 7.44 -9.37
C LEU A 179 -0.05 6.19 -9.41
N HIS A 180 -0.79 5.94 -8.35
CA HIS A 180 -1.69 4.81 -8.18
C HIS A 180 -3.14 5.08 -8.57
N SER A 181 -3.51 6.30 -8.98
CA SER A 181 -4.88 6.60 -9.40
C SER A 181 -5.18 6.08 -10.80
N GLY A 182 -6.47 5.97 -11.12
CA GLY A 182 -6.91 5.60 -12.47
C GLY A 182 -6.40 6.58 -13.52
N PHE A 183 -6.28 6.12 -14.77
CA PHE A 183 -5.91 6.90 -15.95
C PHE A 183 -4.47 7.47 -15.98
N ILE A 184 -3.72 7.46 -14.88
CA ILE A 184 -2.35 8.03 -14.86
C ILE A 184 -1.38 7.25 -15.74
N TYR A 185 -1.56 5.95 -15.87
CA TYR A 185 -0.82 5.15 -16.84
C TYR A 185 -1.01 5.66 -18.27
N ASP A 186 -2.26 5.89 -18.66
CA ASP A 186 -2.62 6.31 -20.03
C ASP A 186 -2.12 7.72 -20.30
N LEU A 187 -2.25 8.63 -19.33
CA LEU A 187 -1.69 9.97 -19.41
C LEU A 187 -0.17 9.93 -19.66
N PHE A 188 0.57 9.13 -18.90
CA PHE A 188 2.02 9.02 -19.06
C PHE A 188 2.41 8.22 -20.31
N LEU A 189 1.58 7.29 -20.77
CA LEU A 189 1.77 6.61 -22.04
C LEU A 189 1.71 7.62 -23.19
N MET A 190 0.73 8.52 -23.17
CA MET A 190 0.58 9.56 -24.19
C MET A 190 1.73 10.58 -24.16
N VAL A 191 2.11 11.05 -22.96
CA VAL A 191 3.10 12.12 -22.81
C VAL A 191 4.55 11.62 -22.90
N PHE A 192 4.82 10.39 -22.45
CA PHE A 192 6.18 9.85 -22.39
C PHE A 192 6.34 8.55 -23.17
N GLY A 193 5.42 7.60 -23.03
CA GLY A 193 5.55 6.28 -23.65
C GLY A 193 5.56 6.31 -25.19
N LEU A 194 4.63 7.03 -25.82
CA LEU A 194 4.56 7.17 -27.28
C LEU A 194 5.74 7.96 -27.86
N PRO A 195 6.12 9.14 -27.33
CA PRO A 195 7.34 9.81 -27.76
C PRO A 195 8.60 8.93 -27.63
N LEU A 196 8.70 8.17 -26.53
CA LEU A 196 9.81 7.24 -26.33
C LEU A 196 9.81 6.12 -27.39
N ALA A 197 8.64 5.59 -27.76
CA ALA A 197 8.53 4.58 -28.83
C ALA A 197 9.01 5.12 -30.19
N PHE A 198 8.65 6.35 -30.54
CA PHE A 198 9.17 7.00 -31.75
C PHE A 198 10.68 7.24 -31.68
N TYR A 199 11.19 7.62 -30.51
CA TYR A 199 12.63 7.77 -30.29
C TYR A 199 13.38 6.44 -30.47
N PHE A 200 12.85 5.32 -29.98
CA PHE A 200 13.43 4.00 -30.25
C PHE A 200 13.39 3.61 -31.73
N CYS A 201 12.33 3.97 -32.46
CA CYS A 201 12.27 3.80 -33.92
C CYS A 201 13.36 4.62 -34.61
N TRP A 202 13.54 5.88 -34.22
CA TRP A 202 14.60 6.74 -34.74
C TRP A 202 16.00 6.16 -34.45
N LEU A 203 16.26 5.74 -33.21
CA LEU A 203 17.55 5.17 -32.81
C LEU A 203 17.89 3.87 -33.56
N SER A 204 16.88 3.04 -33.83
CA SER A 204 17.05 1.78 -34.57
C SER A 204 17.04 1.95 -36.08
N SER A 205 16.72 3.14 -36.59
CA SER A 205 16.49 3.36 -38.03
C SER A 205 17.67 2.93 -38.91
N GLY A 206 18.90 3.34 -38.57
CA GLY A 206 20.09 2.99 -39.34
C GLY A 206 20.35 1.48 -39.39
N TRP A 207 20.11 0.77 -38.28
CA TRP A 207 20.22 -0.69 -38.23
C TRP A 207 19.14 -1.35 -39.10
N ILE A 208 17.88 -0.93 -38.96
CA ILE A 208 16.76 -1.46 -39.75
C ILE A 208 17.00 -1.25 -41.24
N THR A 209 17.31 -0.03 -41.67
CA THR A 209 17.51 0.28 -43.10
C THR A 209 18.69 -0.46 -43.69
N THR A 210 19.75 -0.68 -42.93
CA THR A 210 20.93 -1.41 -43.41
C THR A 210 20.63 -2.90 -43.55
N THR A 211 20.07 -3.53 -42.50
CA THR A 211 19.78 -4.96 -42.46
C THR A 211 18.68 -5.37 -43.45
N PHE A 212 17.67 -4.53 -43.65
CA PHE A 212 16.51 -4.83 -44.48
C PHE A 212 16.52 -4.07 -45.82
N SER A 213 17.66 -3.49 -46.22
CA SER A 213 17.81 -2.68 -47.44
C SER A 213 17.36 -3.37 -48.73
N ALA A 214 17.52 -4.69 -48.82
CA ALA A 214 17.14 -5.49 -49.98
C ALA A 214 15.66 -5.95 -49.97
N THR A 215 14.90 -5.62 -48.91
CA THR A 215 13.51 -6.04 -48.76
C THR A 215 12.54 -4.93 -49.19
N ASN A 216 11.25 -5.24 -49.31
CA ASN A 216 10.25 -4.24 -49.66
C ASN A 216 9.95 -3.29 -48.48
N ASN A 217 9.39 -2.11 -48.80
CA ASN A 217 9.03 -1.11 -47.77
C ASN A 217 8.03 -1.65 -46.74
N VAL A 218 7.20 -2.63 -47.12
CA VAL A 218 6.23 -3.25 -46.20
C VAL A 218 6.92 -3.96 -45.05
N VAL A 219 7.97 -4.74 -45.32
CA VAL A 219 8.75 -5.44 -44.28
C VAL A 219 9.45 -4.43 -43.36
N ILE A 220 10.08 -3.40 -43.94
CA ILE A 220 10.74 -2.34 -43.17
C ILE A 220 9.73 -1.65 -42.23
N SER A 221 8.56 -1.26 -42.75
CA SER A 221 7.50 -0.65 -41.93
C SER A 221 7.01 -1.59 -40.82
N ALA A 222 6.87 -2.89 -41.11
CA ALA A 222 6.48 -3.87 -40.10
C ALA A 222 7.50 -3.95 -38.96
N VAL A 223 8.80 -3.94 -39.26
CA VAL A 223 9.87 -3.93 -38.24
C VAL A 223 9.76 -2.71 -37.32
N TYR A 224 9.51 -1.52 -37.87
CA TYR A 224 9.27 -0.32 -37.04
C TYR A 224 8.06 -0.46 -36.11
N VAL A 225 6.97 -1.05 -36.59
CA VAL A 225 5.78 -1.33 -35.76
C VAL A 225 6.15 -2.25 -34.59
N TYR A 226 6.94 -3.30 -34.84
CA TYR A 226 7.41 -4.19 -33.78
C TYR A 226 8.34 -3.48 -32.78
N VAL A 227 9.25 -2.61 -33.25
CA VAL A 227 10.10 -1.81 -32.35
C VAL A 227 9.25 -0.89 -31.47
N ALA A 228 8.28 -0.19 -32.05
CA ALA A 228 7.36 0.66 -31.30
C ALA A 228 6.56 -0.14 -30.27
N PHE A 229 6.05 -1.32 -30.65
CA PHE A 229 5.33 -2.22 -29.74
C PHE A 229 6.22 -2.67 -28.58
N CYS A 230 7.45 -3.10 -28.85
CA CYS A 230 8.42 -3.47 -27.81
C CYS A 230 8.73 -2.30 -26.87
N ALA A 231 8.86 -1.08 -27.39
CA ALA A 231 9.09 0.12 -26.59
C ALA A 231 7.89 0.45 -25.67
N ILE A 232 6.66 0.30 -26.16
CA ILE A 232 5.44 0.46 -25.35
C ILE A 232 5.36 -0.59 -24.24
N TRP A 233 5.73 -1.85 -24.53
CA TRP A 233 5.82 -2.90 -23.51
C TRP A 233 6.90 -2.61 -22.48
N PHE A 234 8.06 -2.14 -22.91
CA PHE A 234 9.11 -1.70 -21.99
C PHE A 234 8.63 -0.55 -21.09
N TYR A 235 7.93 0.44 -21.64
CA TYR A 235 7.29 1.49 -20.85
C TYR A 235 6.26 0.92 -19.85
N ARG A 236 5.42 -0.05 -20.28
CA ARG A 236 4.48 -0.73 -19.39
C ARG A 236 5.20 -1.37 -18.20
N PHE A 237 6.31 -2.08 -18.44
CA PHE A 237 7.11 -2.69 -17.38
C PHE A 237 7.71 -1.66 -16.42
N LEU A 238 8.26 -0.58 -16.97
CA LEU A 238 8.77 0.54 -16.19
C LEU A 238 7.68 1.15 -15.30
N PHE A 239 6.48 1.39 -15.83
CA PHE A 239 5.37 1.95 -15.05
C PHE A 239 4.88 1.00 -13.96
N SER A 240 4.70 -0.29 -14.25
CA SER A 240 4.33 -1.29 -13.24
C SER A 240 5.38 -1.39 -12.14
N TYR A 241 6.66 -1.39 -12.51
CA TYR A 241 7.76 -1.39 -11.55
C TYR A 241 7.79 -0.10 -10.70
N SER A 242 7.37 1.05 -11.25
CA SER A 242 7.18 2.28 -10.47
C SER A 242 6.12 2.09 -9.38
N LYS A 243 4.92 1.61 -9.73
CA LYS A 243 3.85 1.34 -8.75
C LYS A 243 4.34 0.38 -7.66
N TRP A 244 5.11 -0.64 -8.03
CA TRP A 244 5.69 -1.59 -7.07
C TRP A 244 6.76 -0.96 -6.16
N ALA A 245 7.66 -0.14 -6.71
CA ALA A 245 8.74 0.51 -5.95
C ALA A 245 8.24 1.63 -5.00
N PHE A 246 7.05 2.17 -5.28
CA PHE A 246 6.43 3.26 -4.51
C PHE A 246 5.05 2.88 -3.95
N PRO A 247 4.94 1.84 -3.11
CA PRO A 247 3.65 1.34 -2.66
C PRO A 247 2.84 2.41 -1.91
N LEU A 248 1.51 2.23 -1.94
CA LEU A 248 0.55 3.11 -1.27
C LEU A 248 0.80 3.16 0.24
N VAL A 249 0.92 1.99 0.88
CA VAL A 249 1.16 1.87 2.32
C VAL A 249 2.54 1.24 2.55
N GLU A 250 3.32 1.80 3.48
CA GLU A 250 4.68 1.35 3.76
C GLU A 250 4.93 1.43 5.28
N ILE A 251 5.72 0.48 5.81
CA ILE A 251 6.31 0.55 7.15
C ILE A 251 7.77 0.96 7.02
N THR A 252 8.21 1.97 7.77
CA THR A 252 9.59 2.51 7.71
C THR A 252 10.65 1.56 8.22
N ASP A 253 10.36 0.81 9.28
CA ASP A 253 11.34 0.03 10.04
C ASP A 253 11.59 -1.36 9.43
N GLN A 254 10.74 -1.77 8.52
CA GLN A 254 10.95 -3.00 7.77
C GLN A 254 12.11 -2.76 6.81
N ALA A 255 13.07 -3.69 6.73
CA ALA A 255 14.17 -3.63 5.77
C ALA A 255 13.62 -3.80 4.35
N THR A 256 13.00 -2.75 3.82
CA THR A 256 12.17 -2.87 2.62
C THR A 256 13.06 -2.95 1.39
N ARG A 257 12.77 -3.92 0.53
CA ARG A 257 13.21 -3.95 -0.87
C ARG A 257 12.95 -2.58 -1.55
N PRO A 258 11.75 -1.95 -1.41
CA PRO A 258 11.43 -0.65 -1.99
C PRO A 258 12.50 0.43 -1.94
N ALA A 259 13.16 0.68 -0.80
CA ALA A 259 14.16 1.75 -0.73
C ALA A 259 15.35 1.55 -1.69
N LYS A 260 15.82 0.31 -1.83
CA LYS A 260 16.88 -0.05 -2.80
C LYS A 260 16.37 0.06 -4.24
N HIS A 261 15.17 -0.45 -4.50
CA HIS A 261 14.56 -0.41 -5.82
C HIS A 261 14.22 1.00 -6.30
N ARG A 262 13.90 1.93 -5.39
CA ARG A 262 13.77 3.36 -5.70
C ARG A 262 15.08 3.97 -6.20
N LYS A 263 16.24 3.57 -5.66
CA LYS A 263 17.55 4.03 -6.17
C LYS A 263 17.82 3.49 -7.58
N ILE A 264 17.56 2.20 -7.79
CA ILE A 264 17.67 1.56 -9.12
C ILE A 264 16.75 2.26 -10.12
N TRP A 265 15.51 2.55 -9.71
CA TRP A 265 14.54 3.27 -10.52
C TRP A 265 15.06 4.64 -10.96
N TRP A 266 15.55 5.45 -10.02
CA TRP A 266 16.12 6.76 -10.35
C TRP A 266 17.34 6.66 -11.26
N ALA A 267 18.19 5.64 -11.08
CA ALA A 267 19.33 5.42 -11.98
C ALA A 267 18.88 5.13 -13.42
N ILE A 268 17.82 4.31 -13.60
CA ILE A 268 17.23 4.04 -14.93
C ILE A 268 16.71 5.34 -15.54
N ILE A 269 15.90 6.10 -14.80
CA ILE A 269 15.31 7.37 -15.29
C ILE A 269 16.39 8.38 -15.66
N ILE A 270 17.41 8.57 -14.82
CA ILE A 270 18.53 9.49 -15.09
C ILE A 270 19.29 9.06 -16.34
N THR A 271 19.57 7.76 -16.49
CA THR A 271 20.31 7.25 -17.65
C THR A 271 19.54 7.47 -18.95
N LEU A 272 18.23 7.16 -18.96
CA LEU A 272 17.37 7.39 -20.13
C LEU A 272 17.25 8.88 -20.46
N ALA A 273 17.02 9.72 -19.45
CA ALA A 273 16.89 11.16 -19.64
C ALA A 273 18.21 11.79 -20.13
N ALA A 274 19.36 11.39 -19.58
CA ALA A 274 20.66 11.87 -20.00
C ALA A 274 20.98 11.47 -21.44
N LYS A 275 20.67 10.22 -21.83
CA LYS A 275 20.86 9.76 -23.21
C LYS A 275 19.98 10.52 -24.20
N LEU A 276 18.69 10.69 -23.86
CA LEU A 276 17.75 11.45 -24.68
C LEU A 276 18.21 12.91 -24.82
N PHE A 277 18.61 13.55 -23.72
CA PHE A 277 19.11 14.91 -23.73
C PHE A 277 20.37 15.04 -24.59
N TRP A 278 21.33 14.12 -24.44
CA TRP A 278 22.55 14.11 -25.24
C TRP A 278 22.24 14.02 -26.74
N ASP A 279 21.40 13.08 -27.16
CA ASP A 279 21.07 12.91 -28.58
C ASP A 279 20.33 14.10 -29.19
N LEU A 280 19.48 14.76 -28.40
CA LEU A 280 18.74 15.94 -28.84
C LEU A 280 19.63 17.18 -28.92
N THR A 281 20.68 17.26 -28.09
CA THR A 281 21.52 18.45 -27.97
C THR A 281 22.83 18.35 -28.74
N ASP A 282 23.39 17.15 -28.93
CA ASP A 282 24.64 16.91 -29.66
C ASP A 282 24.64 17.53 -31.07
N PRO A 283 23.56 17.49 -31.87
CA PRO A 283 23.54 18.16 -33.18
C PRO A 283 23.72 19.69 -33.11
N TYR A 284 23.40 20.31 -31.97
CA TYR A 284 23.47 21.75 -31.76
C TYR A 284 24.71 22.18 -30.98
N ILE A 285 25.23 21.32 -30.11
CA ILE A 285 26.36 21.60 -29.22
C ILE A 285 27.68 21.10 -29.82
N SER A 286 27.65 20.11 -30.72
CA SER A 286 28.85 19.40 -31.11
C SER A 286 29.89 20.31 -31.80
N LEU A 287 30.98 20.54 -31.06
CA LEU A 287 32.25 21.13 -31.49
C LEU A 287 32.95 20.30 -32.59
N THR A 288 32.41 19.15 -32.99
CA THR A 288 32.95 18.31 -34.08
C THR A 288 32.81 18.95 -35.45
N ARG A 289 31.86 19.88 -35.65
CA ARG A 289 31.86 20.75 -36.85
C ARG A 289 33.00 21.76 -36.86
N LEU A 290 33.53 22.15 -35.70
CA LEU A 290 34.68 23.07 -35.61
C LEU A 290 35.99 22.36 -35.99
N TRP A 291 36.12 21.06 -35.77
CA TRP A 291 37.32 20.27 -36.12
C TRP A 291 37.38 19.81 -37.58
N THR A 292 36.28 19.89 -38.33
CA THR A 292 36.27 19.57 -39.78
C THR A 292 36.49 20.81 -40.65
N LEU A 293 36.63 21.99 -40.04
CA LEU A 293 36.92 23.27 -40.69
C LEU A 293 38.39 23.73 -40.49
N PHE A 294 39.23 22.91 -39.85
CA PHE A 294 40.68 23.07 -39.73
C PHE A 294 41.37 21.81 -40.25
#